data_AF-A0A0Q2MQQ7-F1
#
_entry.id   AF-A0A0Q2MQQ7-F1
#
_cell.length_a   1.000
_cell.length_b   1.000
_cell.length_c   1.000
_cell.angle_alpha   90.00
_cell.angle_beta   90.00
_cell.angle_gamma   90.00
#
_symmetry.space_group_name_H-M   'P 1'
#
loop_
_entity.id
_entity.type
_entity.pdbx_description
1 polymer ?
#
loop_
_entity_poly.entity_id
_entity_poly.type
_entity_poly.pdbx_seq_one_letter_code
_entity_poly.pdbx_strand_id
1 'polypeptide(L)' 'MGKNGCNVFPTAKVCKFCAGERLDDVVSILKRKGYEVSVEGCLGLCAKYDCGNINVIAGKVEISVRNMEELETAVGGGV' A
#
# COMPACT_ATOMS: atom_id res chain seq x y z
N MET A 1 -24.48 1.38 -14.44
CA MET A 1 -24.27 1.11 -13.01
C MET A 1 -23.89 2.44 -12.34
N GLY A 2 -24.84 3.26 -11.86
CA GLY A 2 -25.35 3.31 -10.48
C GLY A 2 -24.29 3.81 -9.49
N LYS A 3 -24.38 4.90 -8.72
CA LYS A 3 -25.33 6.01 -8.51
C LYS A 3 -24.54 7.19 -7.91
N ASN A 4 -25.11 8.40 -7.92
CA ASN A 4 -24.66 9.58 -7.16
C ASN A 4 -24.21 9.24 -5.72
N GLY A 5 -22.98 9.60 -5.37
CA GLY A 5 -22.37 9.47 -4.05
C GLY A 5 -20.85 9.57 -4.21
N CYS A 6 -20.16 10.38 -3.43
CA CYS A 6 -18.70 10.52 -3.51
C CYS A 6 -18.04 9.13 -3.36
N ASN A 7 -17.61 8.50 -4.46
CA ASN A 7 -16.82 7.28 -4.41
C ASN A 7 -15.43 7.64 -3.90
N VAL A 8 -15.29 7.72 -2.58
CA VAL A 8 -13.99 7.90 -1.93
C VAL A 8 -13.31 6.53 -1.96
N PHE A 9 -12.59 6.25 -3.04
CA PHE A 9 -11.68 5.10 -3.05
C PHE A 9 -10.64 5.30 -1.95
N PRO A 10 -10.38 4.28 -1.11
CA PRO A 10 -9.32 4.42 -0.12
C PRO A 10 -7.98 4.62 -0.84
N THR A 11 -7.22 5.64 -0.45
CA THR A 11 -5.91 5.93 -1.06
C THR A 11 -4.82 5.10 -0.41
N ALA A 12 -3.87 4.57 -1.17
CA ALA A 12 -2.67 3.93 -0.65
C ALA A 12 -1.42 4.69 -1.12
N LYS A 13 -0.47 4.95 -0.21
CA LYS A 13 0.84 5.52 -0.54
C LYS A 13 1.90 4.45 -0.42
N VAL A 14 2.76 4.31 -1.42
CA VAL A 14 3.85 3.33 -1.46
C VAL A 14 5.18 4.06 -1.46
N CYS A 15 6.11 3.63 -0.63
CA CYS A 15 7.47 4.14 -0.66
C CYS A 15 8.29 3.41 -1.74
N LYS A 16 8.74 4.12 -2.79
CA LYS A 16 9.53 3.52 -3.87
C LYS A 16 10.85 2.94 -3.38
N PHE A 17 11.48 3.56 -2.37
CA PHE A 17 12.75 3.07 -1.84
C PHE A 17 12.59 1.82 -0.99
N CYS A 18 11.53 1.73 -0.18
CA CYS A 18 11.30 0.54 0.64
C CYS A 18 10.76 -0.63 -0.21
N ALA A 19 9.97 -0.35 -1.27
CA ALA A 19 9.48 -1.38 -2.18
C ALA A 19 10.53 -1.89 -3.18
N GLY A 20 11.50 -1.06 -3.57
CA GLY A 20 12.60 -1.44 -4.47
C GLY A 20 12.10 -2.02 -5.79
N GLU A 21 12.69 -3.15 -6.21
CA GLU A 21 12.34 -3.85 -7.45
C GLU A 21 10.90 -4.40 -7.46
N ARG A 22 10.28 -4.57 -6.28
CA ARG A 22 8.93 -5.10 -6.10
C ARG A 22 7.84 -4.02 -6.19
N LEU A 23 8.22 -2.77 -6.51
CA LEU A 23 7.30 -1.64 -6.55
C LEU A 23 6.08 -1.90 -7.43
N ASP A 24 6.27 -2.46 -8.62
CA ASP A 24 5.18 -2.71 -9.57
C ASP A 24 4.18 -3.73 -9.02
N ASP A 25 4.68 -4.82 -8.42
CA ASP A 25 3.85 -5.85 -7.78
C ASP A 25 3.02 -5.28 -6.62
N VAL A 26 3.64 -4.44 -5.78
CA VAL A 26 2.99 -3.78 -4.65
C VAL A 26 1.87 -2.88 -5.13
N VAL A 27 2.14 -2.05 -6.15
CA VAL A 27 1.13 -1.16 -6.75
C VAL A 27 0.00 -1.98 -7.37
N SER A 28 0.32 -3.07 -8.06
CA SER A 28 -0.65 -3.96 -8.70
C SER A 28 -1.61 -4.58 -7.68
N ILE A 29 -1.10 -5.09 -6.55
CA ILE A 29 -1.94 -5.64 -5.46
C ILE A 29 -2.88 -4.59 -4.90
N LEU A 30 -2.36 -3.41 -4.57
CA LEU A 30 -3.17 -2.34 -3.97
C LEU A 30 -4.29 -1.88 -4.94
N LYS A 31 -3.96 -1.72 -6.23
CA LYS A 31 -4.97 -1.41 -7.26
C LYS A 31 -6.00 -2.51 -7.41
N ARG A 32 -5.59 -3.79 -7.44
CA ARG A 32 -6.51 -4.95 -7.49
C ARG A 32 -7.45 -5.00 -6.28
N LYS A 33 -7.02 -4.46 -5.14
CA LYS A 33 -7.81 -4.34 -3.90
C LYS A 33 -8.69 -3.08 -3.86
N GLY A 34 -8.72 -2.28 -4.93
CA GLY A 34 -9.57 -1.10 -5.04
C GLY A 34 -8.99 0.17 -4.44
N TYR A 35 -7.69 0.20 -4.11
CA TYR A 35 -7.03 1.41 -3.63
C TYR A 35 -6.58 2.30 -4.79
N GLU A 36 -6.69 3.60 -4.60
CA GLU A 36 -6.01 4.59 -5.44
C GLU A 36 -4.56 4.74 -4.95
N VAL A 37 -3.58 4.35 -5.78
CA VAL A 37 -2.18 4.24 -5.34
C VAL A 37 -1.34 5.45 -5.77
N SER A 38 -0.70 6.12 -4.82
CA SER A 38 0.37 7.10 -5.04
C SER A 38 1.73 6.51 -4.71
N VAL A 39 2.70 6.67 -5.60
CA VAL A 39 4.08 6.25 -5.36
C VAL A 39 4.90 7.46 -4.93
N GLU A 40 5.38 7.43 -3.70
CA GLU A 40 6.18 8.49 -3.11
C GLU A 40 7.65 8.08 -3.02
N GLY A 41 8.54 9.07 -2.92
CA GLY A 41 9.97 8.83 -2.70
C GLY A 41 10.21 8.08 -1.40
N CYS A 42 10.14 8.80 -0.28
CA CYS A 42 10.23 8.22 1.06
C CYS A 42 9.02 8.66 1.90
N LEU A 43 8.38 7.70 2.57
CA LEU A 43 7.26 7.95 3.47
C LEU A 43 7.71 8.18 4.94
N GLY A 44 9.02 8.25 5.20
CA GLY A 44 9.56 8.27 6.57
C GLY A 44 9.45 6.94 7.32
N LEU A 45 8.69 5.97 6.78
CA LEU A 45 8.49 4.65 7.37
C LEU A 45 9.78 3.83 7.46
N CYS A 46 10.72 4.02 6.53
CA CYS A 46 12.04 3.39 6.57
C CYS A 46 12.91 3.86 7.77
N ALA A 47 12.54 4.92 8.51
CA ALA A 47 13.19 5.31 9.78
C ALA A 47 12.54 4.67 11.01
N LYS A 48 11.32 4.14 10.85
CA LYS A 48 10.51 3.51 11.90
C LYS A 48 10.56 1.98 11.83
N TYR A 49 10.72 1.44 10.63
CA TYR A 49 10.71 0.00 10.35
C TYR A 49 12.02 -0.46 9.71
N ASP A 50 12.30 -1.76 9.82
CA ASP A 50 13.50 -2.38 9.27
C ASP A 50 13.65 -2.16 7.75
N CYS A 51 14.90 -2.01 7.30
CA CYS A 51 15.25 -1.96 5.90
C CYS A 51 14.91 -3.30 5.20
N GLY A 52 14.37 -3.23 3.99
CA GLY A 52 13.93 -4.41 3.22
C GLY A 52 12.45 -4.77 3.40
N ASN A 53 11.72 -4.08 4.29
CA ASN A 53 10.27 -4.18 4.38
C ASN A 53 9.58 -3.38 3.26
N ILE A 54 8.44 -3.89 2.79
CA ILE A 54 7.49 -3.09 2.02
C ILE A 54 6.73 -2.19 2.99
N ASN A 55 6.82 -0.89 2.76
CA ASN A 55 6.13 0.12 3.54
C ASN A 55 5.03 0.79 2.71
N VAL A 56 3.79 0.66 3.17
CA VAL A 56 2.58 1.20 2.54
C VAL A 56 1.74 1.92 3.58
N ILE A 57 1.17 3.07 3.22
CA ILE A 57 0.14 3.75 4.02
C ILE A 57 -1.18 3.58 3.29
N ALA A 58 -2.04 2.68 3.77
CA ALA A 58 -3.37 2.44 3.23
C ALA A 58 -4.41 3.23 4.04
N GLY A 59 -4.94 4.32 3.48
CA GLY A 59 -5.84 5.23 4.16
C GLY A 59 -5.16 5.89 5.37
N LYS A 60 -5.53 5.44 6.59
CA LYS A 60 -4.95 5.89 7.87
C LYS A 60 -4.07 4.83 8.54
N VAL A 61 -3.89 3.66 7.90
CA VAL A 61 -3.16 2.52 8.46
C VAL A 61 -1.78 2.44 7.83
N GLU A 62 -0.75 2.34 8.67
CA GLU A 62 0.61 2.04 8.25
C GLU A 62 0.79 0.52 8.21
N ILE A 63 1.27 0.01 7.07
CA ILE A 63 1.55 -1.39 6.82
C ILE A 63 3.04 -1.53 6.51
N SER A 64 3.75 -2.30 7.33
CA SER A 64 5.15 -2.66 7.13
C SER A 64 5.27 -4.18 7.16
N VAL A 65 5.58 -4.79 6.03
CA VAL A 65 5.58 -6.25 5.85
C VAL A 65 6.83 -6.71 5.10
N ARG A 66 7.27 -7.95 5.33
CA ARG A 66 8.53 -8.45 4.73
C ARG A 66 8.34 -8.97 3.30
N ASN A 67 7.20 -9.58 3.01
CA ASN A 67 6.91 -10.25 1.75
C ASN A 67 5.54 -9.86 1.18
N MET A 68 5.26 -10.30 -0.06
CA MET A 68 4.03 -9.94 -0.77
C MET A 68 2.80 -10.63 -0.16
N GLU A 69 2.96 -11.83 0.40
CA GLU A 69 1.87 -12.60 1.00
C GLU A 69 1.32 -11.92 2.26
N GLU A 70 2.23 -11.42 3.12
CA GLU A 70 1.88 -10.56 4.25
C GLU A 70 1.20 -9.27 3.79
N LEU A 71 1.66 -8.66 2.68
CA LEU A 71 1.03 -7.47 2.13
C LEU A 71 -0.41 -7.77 1.71
N GLU A 72 -0.63 -8.82 0.92
CA GLU A 72 -1.96 -9.22 0.44
C GLU A 72 -2.92 -9.53 1.60
N THR A 73 -2.40 -10.15 2.66
CA THR A 73 -3.15 -10.43 3.89
C THR A 73 -3.47 -9.13 4.63
N ALA A 74 -2.51 -8.22 4.81
CA ALA A 74 -2.71 -6.96 5.52
C ALA A 74 -3.71 -6.03 4.81
N VAL A 75 -3.69 -5.99 3.48
CA VAL A 75 -4.62 -5.16 2.69
C VAL A 75 -5.96 -5.83 2.41
N GLY A 76 -6.04 -7.16 2.55
CA GLY A 76 -7.24 -7.97 2.35
C GLY A 76 -7.97 -8.38 3.63
N GLY A 77 -7.30 -8.33 4.78
CA GLY A 77 -7.74 -8.83 6.07
C GLY A 77 -8.47 -7.79 6.93
N GLY A 78 -9.32 -6.96 6.31
CA GLY A 78 -10.41 -6.32 7.03
C GLY A 78 -11.55 -7.33 7.22
N VAL A 79 -11.38 -8.24 8.17
CA VAL A 79 -12.50 -8.96 8.83
C VAL A 79 -12.79 -8.30 10.17
#